data_AF-A0A3N7DS53-F1
#
_entry.id   AF-A0A3N7DS53-F1
#
_cell.length_a   1.000
_cell.length_b   1.000
_cell.length_c   1.000
_cell.angle_alpha   90.00
_cell.angle_beta   90.00
_cell.angle_gamma   90.00
#
_symmetry.space_group_name_H-M   'P 1'
#
loop_
_entity.id
_entity.type
_entity.pdbx_description
1 polymer ?
#
loop_
_entity_poly.entity_id
_entity_poly.type
_entity_poly.pdbx_seq_one_letter_code
_entity_poly.pdbx_strand_id
1 'polypeptide(L)'
;MRKLMIIALLGCAMFINSANAQNKDQKVYDFVSVQKQPAYPGGIAKFYEYIKKEIKYPEVAKKNKTQGKVFLSFVVEKDGKLTDIVVIRGLSPETNAEAIRLFKQSPKWNPAMQDGKLVRVKYNMAINFDLAKAGNTKTASLQQSDTKTPEYQGGLTNLYRYLAKNIKYPKVAPKNNVQGKVMLSFNVEEDGSLSNITVIKSLSKETDEEAIRVMKSSPRWNPGLDKGIPVRSKYVMNINFTLS
;
A
#
# COMPACT_ATOMS: atom_id res chain seq x y z
N MET A 1 42.48 39.30 60.50
CA MET A 1 43.39 38.21 60.09
C MET A 1 42.71 37.37 59.02
N ARG A 2 43.45 37.03 57.96
CA ARG A 2 43.05 36.24 56.78
C ARG A 2 42.60 34.82 57.16
N LYS A 3 41.65 34.24 56.41
CA LYS A 3 41.86 33.06 55.53
C LYS A 3 40.63 32.74 54.68
N LEU A 4 40.94 32.32 53.46
CA LEU A 4 40.10 31.98 52.31
C LEU A 4 40.12 30.44 52.15
N MET A 5 39.01 29.77 51.82
CA MET A 5 38.94 28.66 50.83
C MET A 5 37.54 27.98 50.75
N ILE A 6 36.89 28.14 49.58
CA ILE A 6 36.29 27.13 48.67
C ILE A 6 35.66 25.86 49.27
N ILE A 7 34.38 25.59 48.94
CA ILE A 7 33.90 24.34 48.29
C ILE A 7 32.58 24.65 47.58
N ALA A 8 32.59 24.44 46.26
CA ALA A 8 31.42 24.35 45.40
C ALA A 8 30.95 22.90 45.37
N LEU A 9 29.64 22.63 45.57
CA LEU A 9 28.86 21.54 44.99
C LEU A 9 27.47 21.52 45.65
N LEU A 10 26.43 21.92 44.93
CA LEU A 10 25.12 21.23 44.92
C LEU A 10 24.28 21.80 43.78
N GLY A 11 24.69 21.44 42.56
CA GLY A 11 23.84 21.59 41.40
C GLY A 11 22.82 20.46 41.31
N CYS A 12 21.75 20.74 40.59
CA CYS A 12 21.12 19.81 39.66
C CYS A 12 20.33 18.63 40.26
N ALA A 13 19.05 18.86 40.56
CA ALA A 13 18.05 17.79 40.48
C ALA A 13 16.64 18.37 40.38
N MET A 14 16.19 18.69 39.16
CA MET A 14 14.77 18.58 38.75
C MET A 14 14.60 18.93 37.25
N PHE A 15 15.38 18.28 36.38
CA PHE A 15 15.10 18.26 34.94
C PHE A 15 15.38 16.88 34.35
N ILE A 16 14.72 15.84 34.84
CA ILE A 16 14.66 14.58 34.09
C ILE A 16 13.28 13.97 34.31
N ASN A 17 12.37 14.23 33.37
CA ASN A 17 11.44 13.22 32.82
C ASN A 17 10.43 13.88 31.86
N SER A 18 10.90 14.33 30.69
CA SER A 18 10.03 14.55 29.53
C SER A 18 10.59 13.98 28.22
N ALA A 19 11.67 13.21 28.29
CA ALA A 19 12.30 12.61 27.10
C ALA A 19 11.53 11.41 26.53
N ASN A 20 10.57 10.83 27.26
CA ASN A 20 9.88 9.60 26.82
C ASN A 20 8.51 9.83 26.13
N ALA A 21 8.03 11.07 26.06
CA ALA A 21 6.77 11.40 25.38
C ALA A 21 6.95 11.71 23.87
N GLN A 22 8.17 12.00 23.41
CA GLN A 22 8.41 12.48 22.05
C GLN A 22 8.60 11.39 20.99
N ASN A 23 8.71 10.11 21.35
CA ASN A 23 9.05 9.05 20.37
C ASN A 23 7.82 8.32 19.77
N LYS A 24 6.62 8.48 20.32
CA LYS A 24 5.41 7.84 19.75
C LYS A 24 4.85 8.57 18.52
N ASP A 25 5.16 9.85 18.35
CA ASP A 25 4.51 10.70 17.35
C ASP A 25 5.11 10.59 15.94
N GLN A 26 6.30 9.99 15.82
CA GLN A 26 6.97 9.72 14.56
C GLN A 26 6.72 8.32 13.99
N LYS A 27 6.14 7.39 14.77
CA LYS A 27 5.94 6.00 14.33
C LYS A 27 5.07 5.96 13.07
N VAL A 28 5.66 5.44 11.99
CA VAL A 28 4.95 5.16 10.74
C VAL A 28 4.54 3.70 10.74
N TYR A 29 3.24 3.46 10.71
CA TYR A 29 2.67 2.12 10.63
C TYR A 29 2.69 1.64 9.18
N ASP A 30 2.74 0.33 8.98
CA ASP A 30 2.45 -0.22 7.68
C ASP A 30 0.93 -0.23 7.48
N PHE A 31 0.47 -0.05 6.23
CA PHE A 31 -0.96 0.01 5.89
C PHE A 31 -1.82 -1.12 6.48
N VAL A 32 -1.25 -2.31 6.69
CA VAL A 32 -1.99 -3.46 7.22
C VAL A 32 -1.95 -3.60 8.74
N SER A 33 -1.13 -2.82 9.45
CA SER A 33 -0.95 -2.94 10.90
C SER A 33 -1.81 -1.98 11.72
N VAL A 34 -2.78 -1.31 11.06
CA VAL A 34 -3.70 -0.36 11.69
C VAL A 34 -5.14 -0.88 11.65
N GLN A 35 -5.92 -0.56 12.69
CA GLN A 35 -7.34 -0.93 12.80
C GLN A 35 -8.21 -0.30 11.70
N LYS A 36 -8.00 0.98 11.39
CA LYS A 36 -8.65 1.68 10.27
C LYS A 36 -7.60 2.18 9.30
N GLN A 37 -7.71 1.74 8.05
CA GLN A 37 -6.80 2.11 6.98
C GLN A 37 -7.05 3.54 6.50
N PRO A 38 -6.01 4.22 5.99
CA PRO A 38 -6.21 5.48 5.32
C PRO A 38 -6.95 5.27 3.99
N ALA A 39 -7.76 6.24 3.56
CA ALA A 39 -8.55 6.12 2.35
C ALA A 39 -8.73 7.48 1.66
N TYR A 40 -8.66 7.52 0.33
CA TYR A 40 -9.03 8.71 -0.43
C TYR A 40 -10.49 9.10 -0.14
N PRO A 41 -10.87 10.40 -0.16
CA PRO A 41 -12.26 10.80 0.02
C PRO A 41 -13.17 10.14 -1.04
N GLY A 42 -14.16 9.38 -0.60
CA GLY A 42 -15.01 8.59 -1.50
C GLY A 42 -14.38 7.28 -2.00
N GLY A 43 -13.24 6.86 -1.45
CA GLY A 43 -12.62 5.56 -1.70
C GLY A 43 -11.71 5.52 -2.94
N ILE A 44 -11.16 4.33 -3.19
CA ILE A 44 -10.12 4.13 -4.22
C ILE A 44 -10.64 4.36 -5.65
N ALA A 45 -11.93 4.11 -5.90
CA ALA A 45 -12.54 4.39 -7.20
C ALA A 45 -12.50 5.90 -7.51
N LYS A 46 -12.84 6.75 -6.54
CA LYS A 46 -12.74 8.21 -6.66
C LYS A 46 -11.31 8.70 -6.82
N PHE A 47 -10.35 8.02 -6.19
CA PHE A 47 -8.94 8.30 -6.44
C PHE A 47 -8.56 8.04 -7.90
N TYR A 48 -8.97 6.91 -8.49
CA TYR A 48 -8.66 6.63 -9.89
C TYR A 48 -9.40 7.55 -10.87
N GLU A 49 -10.61 7.99 -10.54
CA GLU A 49 -11.29 9.07 -11.29
C GLU A 49 -10.47 10.37 -11.27
N TYR A 50 -9.99 10.78 -10.09
CA TYR A 50 -9.10 11.94 -9.93
C TYR A 50 -7.83 11.78 -10.78
N ILE A 51 -7.14 10.65 -10.69
CA ILE A 51 -5.93 10.39 -11.49
C ILE A 51 -6.24 10.48 -12.99
N LYS A 52 -7.31 9.83 -13.46
CA LYS A 52 -7.70 9.86 -14.87
C LYS A 52 -7.98 11.29 -15.35
N LYS A 53 -8.57 12.13 -14.51
CA LYS A 53 -8.90 13.52 -14.82
C LYS A 53 -7.66 14.41 -14.85
N GLU A 54 -6.76 14.24 -13.89
CA GLU A 54 -5.65 15.17 -13.66
C GLU A 54 -4.33 14.74 -14.31
N ILE A 55 -4.21 13.50 -14.77
CA ILE A 55 -2.98 12.97 -15.39
C ILE A 55 -2.64 13.70 -16.69
N LYS A 56 -1.40 14.14 -16.78
CA LYS A 56 -0.80 14.77 -17.97
C LYS A 56 0.26 13.84 -18.52
N TYR A 57 -0.08 13.16 -19.62
CA TYR A 57 0.85 12.23 -20.25
C TYR A 57 2.07 12.99 -20.81
N PRO A 58 3.31 12.71 -20.36
CA PRO A 58 4.47 13.44 -20.84
C PRO A 58 4.69 13.24 -22.35
N GLU A 59 4.99 14.32 -23.09
CA GLU A 59 5.16 14.27 -24.55
C GLU A 59 6.28 13.30 -24.99
N VAL A 60 7.37 13.25 -24.23
CA VAL A 60 8.47 12.29 -24.47
C VAL A 60 7.97 10.85 -24.32
N ALA A 61 7.16 10.57 -23.30
CA ALA A 61 6.58 9.26 -23.08
C ALA A 61 5.54 8.89 -24.16
N LYS A 62 4.80 9.88 -24.71
CA LYS A 62 3.94 9.68 -25.89
C LYS A 62 4.75 9.30 -27.12
N LYS A 63 5.78 10.08 -27.45
CA LYS A 63 6.67 9.82 -28.60
C LYS A 63 7.31 8.44 -28.53
N ASN A 64 7.76 8.06 -27.33
CA ASN A 64 8.43 6.79 -27.07
C ASN A 64 7.46 5.62 -26.83
N LYS A 65 6.16 5.86 -26.94
CA LYS A 65 5.10 4.87 -26.68
C LYS A 65 5.23 4.17 -25.31
N THR A 66 5.77 4.87 -24.31
CA THR A 66 6.04 4.31 -22.98
C THR A 66 4.75 4.13 -22.22
N GLN A 67 4.29 2.90 -21.96
CA GLN A 67 3.07 2.58 -21.22
C GLN A 67 3.36 1.60 -20.06
N GLY A 68 2.44 1.52 -19.10
CA GLY A 68 2.49 0.54 -18.01
C GLY A 68 2.21 1.16 -16.65
N LYS A 69 2.75 0.55 -15.58
CA LYS A 69 2.47 0.95 -14.20
C LYS A 69 3.69 1.58 -13.53
N VAL A 70 3.49 2.75 -12.91
CA VAL A 70 4.44 3.37 -11.97
C VAL A 70 3.99 3.05 -10.54
N PHE A 71 4.90 2.52 -9.73
CA PHE A 71 4.66 2.12 -8.35
C PHE A 71 5.28 3.16 -7.41
N LEU A 72 4.49 3.65 -6.48
CA LEU A 72 4.86 4.64 -5.48
C LEU A 72 4.71 4.07 -4.08
N SER A 73 5.58 4.51 -3.17
CA SER A 73 5.44 4.44 -1.72
C SER A 73 5.27 5.86 -1.20
N PHE A 74 4.37 6.06 -0.24
CA PHE A 74 4.13 7.37 0.38
C PHE A 74 3.58 7.19 1.78
N VAL A 75 3.61 8.23 2.59
CA VAL A 75 3.03 8.26 3.93
C VAL A 75 1.76 9.08 3.92
N VAL A 76 0.67 8.51 4.43
CA VAL A 76 -0.54 9.25 4.77
C VAL A 76 -0.38 9.77 6.18
N GLU A 77 -0.32 11.08 6.32
CA GLU A 77 -0.18 11.78 7.58
C GLU A 77 -1.49 11.77 8.38
N LYS A 78 -1.39 12.11 9.67
CA LYS A 78 -2.55 12.22 10.57
C LYS A 78 -3.55 13.30 10.13
N ASP A 79 -3.09 14.30 9.38
CA ASP A 79 -3.92 15.36 8.81
C ASP A 79 -4.42 15.05 7.39
N GLY A 80 -4.13 13.84 6.89
CA GLY A 80 -4.50 13.37 5.57
C GLY A 80 -3.57 13.79 4.43
N LYS A 81 -2.52 14.57 4.69
CA LYS A 81 -1.54 14.92 3.64
C LYS A 81 -0.72 13.70 3.23
N LEU A 82 -0.26 13.73 1.99
CA LEU A 82 0.69 12.73 1.49
C LEU A 82 2.11 13.29 1.56
N THR A 83 2.99 12.57 2.24
CA THR A 83 4.41 12.89 2.42
C THR A 83 5.27 11.69 1.99
N ASP A 84 6.59 11.86 1.98
CA ASP A 84 7.56 10.80 1.69
C ASP A 84 7.25 10.01 0.40
N ILE A 85 6.78 10.74 -0.63
CA ILE A 85 6.35 10.16 -1.91
C ILE A 85 7.61 9.76 -2.70
N VAL A 86 7.80 8.47 -2.88
CA VAL A 86 8.94 7.86 -3.56
C VAL A 86 8.45 6.90 -4.64
N VAL A 87 9.03 6.99 -5.83
CA VAL A 87 8.81 5.98 -6.88
C VAL A 87 9.70 4.78 -6.59
N ILE A 88 9.07 3.64 -6.31
CA ILE A 88 9.78 2.37 -6.03
C ILE A 88 9.97 1.52 -7.29
N ARG A 89 9.16 1.75 -8.32
CA ARG A 89 9.35 1.16 -9.66
C ARG A 89 8.72 2.06 -10.71
N GLY A 90 9.54 2.61 -11.59
CA GLY A 90 9.13 3.54 -12.64
C GLY A 90 9.07 2.92 -14.03
N LEU A 91 8.59 3.71 -15.00
CA LEU A 91 8.67 3.39 -16.43
C LEU A 91 9.71 4.28 -17.13
N SER A 92 9.66 5.58 -16.85
CA SER A 92 10.62 6.58 -17.33
C SER A 92 10.72 7.74 -16.33
N PRO A 93 11.78 8.57 -16.38
CA PRO A 93 11.89 9.75 -15.51
C PRO A 93 10.68 10.68 -15.59
N GLU A 94 10.09 10.86 -16.77
CA GLU A 94 8.98 11.78 -17.01
C GLU A 94 7.67 11.24 -16.45
N THR A 95 7.40 9.95 -16.64
CA THR A 95 6.21 9.30 -16.04
C THR A 95 6.31 9.22 -14.52
N ASN A 96 7.52 9.06 -13.98
CA ASN A 96 7.78 9.10 -12.55
C ASN A 96 7.53 10.50 -11.96
N ALA A 97 8.02 11.55 -12.63
CA ALA A 97 7.80 12.93 -12.21
C ALA A 97 6.31 13.29 -12.22
N GLU A 98 5.59 12.87 -13.25
CA GLU A 98 4.14 13.07 -13.33
C GLU A 98 3.38 12.32 -12.24
N ALA A 99 3.79 11.07 -11.95
CA ALA A 99 3.23 10.30 -10.85
C ALA A 99 3.40 11.03 -9.50
N ILE A 100 4.60 11.54 -9.22
CA ILE A 100 4.88 12.31 -8.01
C ILE A 100 4.02 13.59 -7.96
N ARG A 101 3.85 14.30 -9.08
CA ARG A 101 3.01 15.51 -9.15
C ARG A 101 1.57 15.21 -8.73
N LEU A 102 0.98 14.15 -9.27
CA LEU A 102 -0.40 13.75 -8.98
C LEU A 102 -0.63 13.46 -7.50
N PHE A 103 0.34 12.82 -6.84
CA PHE A 103 0.27 12.53 -5.41
C PHE A 103 0.50 13.79 -4.56
N LYS A 104 1.43 14.66 -4.94
CA LYS A 104 1.65 15.95 -4.26
C LYS A 104 0.43 16.88 -4.34
N GLN A 105 -0.33 16.80 -5.43
CA GLN A 105 -1.55 17.60 -5.64
C GLN A 105 -2.83 16.88 -5.21
N SER A 106 -2.71 15.65 -4.68
CA SER A 106 -3.87 14.88 -4.25
C SER A 106 -4.60 15.61 -3.11
N PRO A 107 -5.95 15.65 -3.15
CA PRO A 107 -6.73 16.04 -1.98
C PRO A 107 -6.32 15.26 -0.73
N LYS A 108 -6.56 15.84 0.44
CA LYS A 108 -6.28 15.16 1.71
C LYS A 108 -7.03 13.84 1.80
N TRP A 109 -6.33 12.81 2.24
CA TRP A 109 -6.88 11.48 2.49
C TRP A 109 -7.49 11.41 3.88
N ASN A 110 -8.43 10.51 4.07
CA ASN A 110 -8.85 10.11 5.41
C ASN A 110 -7.67 9.41 6.09
N PRO A 111 -7.24 9.87 7.27
CA PRO A 111 -6.10 9.29 7.97
C PRO A 111 -6.42 7.89 8.50
N ALA A 112 -5.35 7.15 8.79
CA ALA A 112 -5.46 5.87 9.47
C ALA A 112 -5.77 6.06 10.96
N MET A 113 -6.39 5.05 11.58
CA MET A 113 -6.67 5.03 13.02
C MET A 113 -6.15 3.75 13.65
N GLN A 114 -5.50 3.90 14.80
CA GLN A 114 -5.02 2.81 15.63
C GLN A 114 -5.28 3.16 17.10
N ASP A 115 -5.97 2.28 17.82
CA ASP A 115 -6.30 2.45 19.24
C ASP A 115 -7.01 3.80 19.51
N GLY A 116 -7.95 4.15 18.63
CA GLY A 116 -8.70 5.40 18.68
C GLY A 116 -7.91 6.66 18.33
N LYS A 117 -6.63 6.54 17.94
CA LYS A 117 -5.76 7.67 17.59
C LYS A 117 -5.44 7.69 16.10
N LEU A 118 -5.35 8.88 15.53
CA LEU A 118 -4.89 9.05 14.16
C LEU A 118 -3.39 8.78 14.08
N VAL A 119 -2.98 7.96 13.11
CA VAL A 119 -1.59 7.52 12.96
C VAL A 119 -1.08 7.68 11.53
N ARG A 120 0.24 7.85 11.40
CA ARG A 120 0.92 7.92 10.10
C ARG A 120 1.01 6.51 9.52
N VAL A 121 0.68 6.36 8.24
CA VAL A 121 0.72 5.05 7.56
C VAL A 121 1.47 5.14 6.25
N LYS A 122 2.46 4.25 6.08
CA LYS A 122 3.11 4.01 4.79
C LYS A 122 2.23 3.14 3.90
N TYR A 123 1.95 3.62 2.70
CA TYR A 123 1.11 2.96 1.71
C TYR A 123 1.79 2.91 0.34
N ASN A 124 1.62 1.78 -0.35
CA ASN A 124 2.17 1.56 -1.68
C ASN A 124 1.04 1.44 -2.69
N MET A 125 1.14 2.18 -3.79
CA MET A 125 0.14 2.18 -4.86
C MET A 125 0.76 2.16 -6.24
N ALA A 126 0.00 1.67 -7.22
CA ALA A 126 0.37 1.75 -8.63
C ALA A 126 -0.60 2.66 -9.39
N ILE A 127 -0.05 3.48 -10.28
CA ILE A 127 -0.82 4.25 -11.27
C ILE A 127 -0.49 3.76 -12.67
N ASN A 128 -1.50 3.78 -13.55
CA ASN A 128 -1.37 3.28 -14.91
C ASN A 128 -1.20 4.45 -15.90
N PHE A 129 -0.16 4.39 -16.72
CA PHE A 129 0.04 5.25 -17.88
C PHE A 129 -0.35 4.47 -19.13
N ASP A 130 -1.45 4.91 -19.75
CA ASP A 130 -2.00 4.30 -20.95
C ASP A 130 -2.29 5.35 -22.04
N LEU A 131 -1.66 5.19 -23.21
CA LEU A 131 -1.77 6.09 -24.35
C LEU A 131 -3.15 6.08 -25.01
N ALA A 132 -3.98 5.07 -24.77
CA ALA A 132 -5.33 5.00 -25.33
C ALA A 132 -6.25 6.15 -24.87
N LYS A 133 -5.83 6.98 -23.90
CA LYS A 133 -6.65 8.05 -23.31
C LYS A 133 -6.03 9.45 -23.35
N ALA A 134 -4.86 9.62 -23.96
CA ALA A 134 -4.10 10.88 -23.89
C ALA A 134 -4.34 11.86 -25.06
N GLY A 135 -5.32 11.59 -25.93
CA GLY A 135 -5.68 12.47 -27.03
C GLY A 135 -7.15 12.34 -27.43
N ASN A 136 -8.02 13.15 -26.82
CA ASN A 136 -9.17 13.82 -27.45
C ASN A 136 -10.13 14.37 -26.40
N THR A 137 -10.12 15.69 -26.26
CA THR A 137 -11.21 16.45 -25.63
C THR A 137 -12.22 16.79 -26.73
N LYS A 138 -13.26 15.96 -26.87
CA LYS A 138 -14.66 16.31 -27.26
C LYS A 138 -15.41 15.01 -27.53
N THR A 139 -16.52 14.85 -26.80
CA THR A 139 -17.61 13.87 -27.00
C THR A 139 -17.18 12.47 -27.45
N ALA A 140 -16.89 11.60 -26.48
CA ALA A 140 -17.01 10.17 -26.67
C ALA A 140 -17.93 9.64 -25.58
N SER A 141 -19.10 9.16 -25.99
CA SER A 141 -19.92 8.25 -25.22
C SER A 141 -19.04 7.16 -24.61
N LEU A 142 -19.41 6.76 -23.40
CA LEU A 142 -18.78 5.71 -22.63
C LEU A 142 -18.64 4.43 -23.48
N GLN A 143 -17.46 4.20 -24.03
CA GLN A 143 -16.92 2.84 -24.03
C GLN A 143 -16.09 2.76 -22.76
N GLN A 144 -16.82 2.50 -21.68
CA GLN A 144 -16.29 1.89 -20.48
C GLN A 144 -15.43 0.73 -20.96
N SER A 145 -14.13 0.75 -20.65
CA SER A 145 -13.32 -0.44 -20.82
C SER A 145 -14.02 -1.48 -19.95
N ASP A 146 -14.75 -2.39 -20.58
CA ASP A 146 -15.57 -3.40 -19.91
C ASP A 146 -14.70 -4.48 -19.22
N THR A 147 -13.40 -4.23 -19.12
CA THR A 147 -12.43 -5.13 -18.53
C THR A 147 -12.28 -4.81 -17.05
N LYS A 148 -12.82 -5.67 -16.18
CA LYS A 148 -12.72 -5.59 -14.72
C LYS A 148 -11.64 -6.55 -14.22
N THR A 149 -10.82 -6.13 -13.27
CA THR A 149 -9.85 -7.03 -12.63
C THR A 149 -10.51 -7.91 -11.56
N PRO A 150 -9.96 -9.10 -11.27
CA PRO A 150 -10.44 -9.93 -10.18
C PRO A 150 -10.41 -9.21 -8.84
N GLU A 151 -11.37 -9.54 -7.97
CA GLU A 151 -11.53 -8.90 -6.67
C GLU A 151 -12.01 -9.91 -5.62
N TYR A 152 -11.44 -9.90 -4.42
CA TYR A 152 -11.96 -10.72 -3.32
C TYR A 152 -13.41 -10.33 -3.00
N GLN A 153 -14.23 -11.25 -2.51
CA GLN A 153 -15.62 -10.96 -2.17
C GLN A 153 -15.73 -9.83 -1.13
N GLY A 154 -16.30 -8.69 -1.52
CA GLY A 154 -16.37 -7.49 -0.70
C GLY A 154 -15.05 -6.73 -0.58
N GLY A 155 -14.15 -6.91 -1.54
CA GLY A 155 -12.94 -6.11 -1.71
C GLY A 155 -11.80 -6.46 -0.77
N LEU A 156 -10.77 -5.62 -0.81
CA LEU A 156 -9.51 -5.84 -0.10
C LEU A 156 -9.69 -5.88 1.43
N THR A 157 -10.63 -5.13 1.99
CA THR A 157 -10.91 -5.15 3.44
C THR A 157 -11.33 -6.55 3.91
N ASN A 158 -12.21 -7.20 3.15
CA ASN A 158 -12.64 -8.56 3.45
C ASN A 158 -11.52 -9.57 3.25
N LEU A 159 -10.70 -9.40 2.20
CA LEU A 159 -9.50 -10.21 2.00
C LEU A 159 -8.58 -10.12 3.20
N TYR A 160 -8.27 -8.92 3.67
CA TYR A 160 -7.38 -8.73 4.81
C TYR A 160 -7.96 -9.31 6.11
N ARG A 161 -9.27 -9.16 6.34
CA ARG A 161 -9.93 -9.80 7.48
C ARG A 161 -9.84 -11.32 7.41
N TYR A 162 -10.07 -11.88 6.22
CA TYR A 162 -9.91 -13.31 5.97
C TYR A 162 -8.49 -13.77 6.25
N LEU A 163 -7.48 -13.07 5.73
CA LEU A 163 -6.07 -13.39 5.97
C LEU A 163 -5.72 -13.33 7.45
N ALA A 164 -6.09 -12.25 8.15
CA ALA A 164 -5.82 -12.08 9.58
C ALA A 164 -6.46 -13.18 10.44
N LYS A 165 -7.64 -13.66 10.05
CA LYS A 165 -8.34 -14.74 10.76
C LYS A 165 -7.76 -16.13 10.46
N ASN A 166 -7.25 -16.36 9.26
CA ASN A 166 -6.91 -17.70 8.78
C ASN A 166 -5.40 -17.98 8.71
N ILE A 167 -4.54 -16.96 8.70
CA ILE A 167 -3.09 -17.11 8.76
C ILE A 167 -2.69 -17.61 10.14
N LYS A 168 -1.90 -18.68 10.15
CA LYS A 168 -1.24 -19.25 11.31
C LYS A 168 0.25 -18.97 11.20
N TYR A 169 0.76 -18.10 12.06
CA TYR A 169 2.19 -17.79 12.05
C TYR A 169 3.02 -19.06 12.33
N PRO A 170 3.96 -19.45 11.45
CA PRO A 170 4.75 -20.66 11.68
C PRO A 170 5.58 -20.55 12.97
N LYS A 171 5.59 -21.59 13.80
CA LYS A 171 6.26 -21.59 15.13
C LYS A 171 7.79 -21.36 15.08
N VAL A 172 8.42 -21.55 13.92
CA VAL A 172 9.86 -21.33 13.72
C VAL A 172 10.22 -19.88 13.39
N ALA A 173 9.26 -19.11 12.86
CA ALA A 173 9.51 -17.74 12.41
C ALA A 173 9.81 -16.74 13.55
N PRO A 174 9.24 -16.87 14.77
CA PRO A 174 9.65 -16.07 15.93
C PRO A 174 11.10 -16.33 16.38
N LYS A 175 11.59 -17.57 16.28
CA LYS A 175 12.94 -17.95 16.74
C LYS A 175 14.06 -17.32 15.90
N ASN A 176 13.77 -17.06 14.63
CA ASN A 176 14.74 -16.55 13.66
C ASN A 176 14.44 -15.10 13.23
N ASN A 177 13.55 -14.39 13.96
CA ASN A 177 13.09 -13.04 13.63
C ASN A 177 12.61 -12.89 12.17
N VAL A 178 11.98 -13.92 11.61
CA VAL A 178 11.51 -13.94 10.23
C VAL A 178 10.24 -13.08 10.16
N GLN A 179 10.40 -11.86 9.65
CA GLN A 179 9.35 -10.89 9.39
C GLN A 179 9.51 -10.34 7.98
N GLY A 180 8.40 -10.13 7.27
CA GLY A 180 8.45 -9.61 5.91
C GLY A 180 7.22 -9.94 5.09
N LYS A 181 7.41 -10.08 3.78
CA LYS A 181 6.31 -10.26 2.81
C LYS A 181 6.59 -11.47 1.94
N VAL A 182 5.61 -12.36 1.83
CA VAL A 182 5.56 -13.40 0.80
C VAL A 182 4.78 -12.84 -0.38
N MET A 183 5.35 -12.89 -1.58
CA MET A 183 4.68 -12.46 -2.80
C MET A 183 4.20 -13.68 -3.58
N LEU A 184 2.90 -13.75 -3.79
CA LEU A 184 2.23 -14.83 -4.52
C LEU A 184 1.76 -14.35 -5.89
N SER A 185 1.79 -15.25 -6.86
CA SER A 185 1.09 -15.16 -8.13
C SER A 185 0.08 -16.30 -8.21
N PHE A 186 -1.12 -16.06 -8.71
CA PHE A 186 -2.13 -17.10 -8.95
C PHE A 186 -3.08 -16.66 -10.07
N ASN A 187 -3.90 -17.57 -10.57
CA ASN A 187 -5.01 -17.19 -11.44
C ASN A 187 -6.32 -17.21 -10.66
N VAL A 188 -7.15 -16.21 -10.94
CA VAL A 188 -8.56 -16.25 -10.64
C VAL A 188 -9.26 -16.78 -11.89
N GLU A 189 -9.87 -17.95 -11.76
CA GLU A 189 -10.64 -18.57 -12.83
C GLU A 189 -11.98 -17.86 -13.03
N GLU A 190 -12.68 -18.21 -14.12
CA GLU A 190 -13.97 -17.62 -14.49
C GLU A 190 -15.07 -17.87 -13.43
N ASP A 191 -14.97 -18.96 -12.67
CA ASP A 191 -15.85 -19.27 -11.54
C ASP A 191 -15.41 -18.63 -10.22
N GLY A 192 -14.32 -17.87 -10.24
CA GLY A 192 -13.72 -17.25 -9.05
C GLY A 192 -12.79 -18.16 -8.26
N SER A 193 -12.63 -19.43 -8.62
CA SER A 193 -11.67 -20.31 -7.94
C SER A 193 -10.22 -19.88 -8.20
N LEU A 194 -9.32 -20.27 -7.30
CA LEU A 194 -7.91 -19.93 -7.40
C LEU A 194 -7.10 -21.12 -7.89
N SER A 195 -6.31 -20.92 -8.95
CA SER A 195 -5.41 -21.93 -9.52
C SER A 195 -3.97 -21.42 -9.61
N ASN A 196 -3.02 -22.34 -9.82
CA ASN A 196 -1.61 -22.01 -10.07
C ASN A 196 -1.00 -21.02 -9.07
N ILE A 197 -1.29 -21.24 -7.78
CA ILE A 197 -0.74 -20.42 -6.70
C ILE A 197 0.76 -20.73 -6.58
N THR A 198 1.59 -19.74 -6.89
CA THR A 198 3.05 -19.83 -6.85
C THR A 198 3.63 -18.69 -6.01
N VAL A 199 4.73 -18.98 -5.33
CA VAL A 199 5.53 -17.96 -4.64
C VAL A 199 6.52 -17.39 -5.65
N ILE A 200 6.43 -16.09 -5.88
CA ILE A 200 7.36 -15.37 -6.76
C ILE A 200 8.41 -14.58 -5.98
N LYS A 201 8.16 -14.32 -4.69
CA LYS A 201 9.18 -13.84 -3.75
C LYS A 201 8.96 -14.49 -2.39
N SER A 202 9.93 -15.29 -2.00
CA SER A 202 9.94 -16.03 -0.74
C SER A 202 10.40 -15.15 0.41
N LEU A 203 9.82 -15.38 1.59
CA LEU A 203 10.34 -14.88 2.87
C LEU A 203 11.04 -16.02 3.63
N SER A 204 10.35 -17.15 3.79
CA SER A 204 10.91 -18.41 4.26
C SER A 204 10.03 -19.55 3.77
N LYS A 205 10.56 -20.77 3.74
CA LYS A 205 9.80 -21.95 3.30
C LYS A 205 8.48 -22.12 4.06
N GLU A 206 8.47 -21.87 5.36
CA GLU A 206 7.30 -22.07 6.21
C GLU A 206 6.24 -20.99 6.01
N THR A 207 6.68 -19.74 5.78
CA THR A 207 5.76 -18.64 5.47
C THR A 207 5.18 -18.78 4.06
N ASP A 208 5.95 -19.31 3.12
CA ASP A 208 5.50 -19.67 1.78
C ASP A 208 4.43 -20.76 1.81
N GLU A 209 4.67 -21.85 2.54
CA GLU A 209 3.72 -22.95 2.73
C GLU A 209 2.41 -22.46 3.35
N GLU A 210 2.50 -21.61 4.38
CA GLU A 210 1.32 -21.04 5.03
C GLU A 210 0.55 -20.09 4.11
N ALA A 211 1.26 -19.24 3.38
CA ALA A 211 0.67 -18.34 2.39
C ALA A 211 -0.10 -19.14 1.31
N ILE A 212 0.49 -20.22 0.80
CA ILE A 212 -0.16 -21.13 -0.15
C ILE A 212 -1.38 -21.80 0.49
N ARG A 213 -1.27 -22.33 1.71
CA ARG A 213 -2.37 -23.03 2.40
C ARG A 213 -3.60 -22.12 2.59
N VAL A 214 -3.38 -20.89 3.05
CA VAL A 214 -4.45 -19.91 3.26
C VAL A 214 -5.11 -19.52 1.94
N MET A 215 -4.32 -19.36 0.87
CA MET A 215 -4.87 -19.04 -0.44
C MET A 215 -5.61 -20.20 -1.09
N LYS A 216 -5.16 -21.45 -0.90
CA LYS A 216 -5.90 -22.66 -1.31
C LYS A 216 -7.26 -22.78 -0.60
N SER A 217 -7.36 -22.26 0.62
CA SER A 217 -8.60 -22.27 1.42
C SER A 217 -9.46 -21.01 1.20
N SER A 218 -9.04 -20.11 0.31
CA SER A 218 -9.72 -18.84 0.06
C SER A 218 -11.11 -19.09 -0.54
N PRO A 219 -12.15 -18.36 -0.09
CA PRO A 219 -13.42 -18.30 -0.81
C PRO A 219 -13.21 -17.89 -2.27
N ARG A 220 -14.17 -18.23 -3.13
CA ARG A 220 -14.15 -17.81 -4.54
C ARG A 220 -14.06 -16.29 -4.65
N TRP A 221 -13.29 -15.78 -5.59
CA TRP A 221 -13.18 -14.36 -5.87
C TRP A 221 -14.23 -13.95 -6.90
N ASN A 222 -14.49 -12.65 -7.01
CA ASN A 222 -15.10 -12.14 -8.22
C ASN A 222 -14.07 -12.27 -9.36
N PRO A 223 -14.42 -12.93 -10.47
CA PRO A 223 -13.51 -13.12 -11.59
C PRO A 223 -13.18 -11.77 -12.24
N GLY A 224 -12.11 -11.76 -13.04
CA GLY A 224 -11.93 -10.68 -14.00
C GLY A 224 -13.05 -10.72 -15.02
N LEU A 225 -13.48 -9.56 -15.51
CA LEU A 225 -14.45 -9.47 -16.60
C LEU A 225 -13.74 -8.90 -17.82
N ASP A 226 -14.12 -9.30 -19.01
CA ASP A 226 -13.88 -8.59 -20.27
C ASP A 226 -15.19 -8.50 -21.02
N LYS A 227 -15.68 -7.30 -21.33
CA LYS A 227 -17.01 -7.11 -21.96
C LYS A 227 -18.14 -7.76 -21.17
N GLY A 228 -18.02 -7.74 -19.84
CA GLY A 228 -18.96 -8.38 -18.92
C GLY A 228 -18.84 -9.91 -18.84
N ILE A 229 -17.97 -10.52 -19.64
CA ILE A 229 -17.75 -11.96 -19.66
C ILE A 229 -16.63 -12.30 -18.66
N PRO A 230 -16.83 -13.24 -17.72
CA PRO A 230 -15.76 -13.72 -16.85
C PRO A 230 -14.57 -14.23 -17.65
N VAL A 231 -13.36 -13.78 -17.29
CA VAL A 231 -12.11 -14.21 -17.91
C VAL A 231 -11.09 -14.60 -16.85
N ARG A 232 -10.42 -15.73 -17.10
CA ARG A 232 -9.27 -16.16 -16.29
C ARG A 232 -8.22 -15.06 -16.25
N SER A 233 -7.82 -14.67 -15.06
CA SER A 233 -6.98 -13.50 -14.84
C SER A 233 -5.86 -13.79 -13.86
N LYS A 234 -4.62 -13.44 -14.23
CA LYS A 234 -3.45 -13.58 -13.34
C LYS A 234 -3.43 -12.44 -12.32
N TYR A 235 -3.35 -12.79 -11.04
CA TYR A 235 -3.30 -11.87 -9.92
C TYR A 235 -2.02 -12.05 -9.11
N VAL A 236 -1.48 -10.95 -8.59
CA VAL A 236 -0.27 -10.93 -7.77
C VAL A 236 -0.58 -10.21 -6.46
N MET A 237 -0.27 -10.84 -5.33
CA MET A 237 -0.54 -10.28 -4.02
C MET A 237 0.63 -10.47 -3.05
N ASN A 238 0.70 -9.58 -2.06
CA ASN A 238 1.62 -9.72 -0.94
C ASN A 238 0.85 -10.16 0.31
N ILE A 239 1.36 -11.17 1.00
CA ILE A 239 0.93 -11.57 2.33
C ILE A 239 2.04 -11.16 3.31
N ASN A 240 1.68 -10.35 4.31
CA ASN A 240 2.63 -9.83 5.28
C ASN A 240 2.65 -10.74 6.52
N PHE A 241 3.85 -11.14 6.94
CA PHE A 241 4.12 -11.85 8.18
C PHE A 241 4.88 -10.90 9.10
N THR A 242 4.22 -10.43 10.16
CA THR A 242 4.80 -9.56 11.19
C THR A 242 4.63 -10.23 12.55
N LEU A 243 5.67 -10.23 13.40
CA LEU A 243 5.51 -10.64 14.80
C LEU A 243 4.76 -9.51 15.51
N SER A 244 3.64 -9.86 16.14
CA SER A 244 2.85 -8.99 17.01
C SER A 244 3.48 -8.86 18.38
#